data_AF-A0A919SF32-F1
#
_entry.id   AF-A0A919SF32-F1
#
_cell.length_a   1.000
_cell.length_b   1.000
_cell.length_c   1.000
_cell.angle_alpha   90.00
_cell.angle_beta   90.00
_cell.angle_gamma   90.00
#
_symmetry.space_group_name_H-M   'P 1'
#
loop_
_entity.id
_entity.type
_entity.pdbx_description
1 polymer ?
#
loop_
_entity_poly.entity_id
_entity_poly.type
_entity_poly.pdbx_seq_one_letter_code
_entity_poly.pdbx_strand_id
1 'polypeptide(L)'
;MLADEAAGYVRNDQVASGGVDRARDLDLWLSTEGSALIVDRLPGLAAYPRQTGPARLFVLLPGQIGCYRANFRFTFTTCACNPSWYYEDWLLLIANGQMRTDGFISRKPDHDVDHRVHLYGGSRRPRQQ
;
A
#
# COMPACT_ATOMS: atom_id res chain seq x y z
N MET A 1 -19.80 -16.87 -9.90
CA MET A 1 -20.05 -15.59 -9.21
C MET A 1 -18.78 -15.27 -8.45
N LEU A 2 -18.04 -14.23 -8.87
CA LEU A 2 -16.92 -13.73 -8.05
C LEU A 2 -17.53 -13.31 -6.70
N ALA A 3 -16.86 -13.63 -5.59
CA ALA A 3 -17.32 -13.24 -4.25
C ALA A 3 -17.53 -11.71 -4.12
N ASP A 4 -16.99 -10.93 -5.06
CA ASP A 4 -16.93 -9.47 -5.10
C ASP A 4 -18.27 -8.73 -5.22
N GLU A 5 -19.31 -9.30 -5.83
CA GLU A 5 -20.57 -8.54 -6.01
C GLU A 5 -21.53 -8.64 -4.81
N ALA A 6 -21.35 -9.63 -3.92
CA ALA A 6 -22.30 -9.90 -2.84
C ALA A 6 -22.06 -9.08 -1.56
N ALA A 7 -20.81 -8.64 -1.32
CA ALA A 7 -20.46 -7.97 -0.06
C ALA A 7 -20.50 -6.44 -0.14
N GLY A 8 -20.44 -5.86 -1.34
CA GLY A 8 -20.20 -4.43 -1.53
C GLY A 8 -18.80 -4.06 -1.07
N TYR A 9 -18.01 -3.41 -1.92
CA TYR A 9 -16.65 -3.01 -1.56
C TYR A 9 -16.69 -2.04 -0.36
N VAL A 10 -16.33 -2.51 0.85
CA VAL A 10 -16.35 -1.69 2.07
C VAL A 10 -14.98 -1.05 2.26
N ARG A 11 -14.93 0.28 2.14
CA ARG A 11 -13.73 1.05 2.43
C ARG A 11 -13.40 0.95 3.92
N ASN A 12 -12.15 0.60 4.23
CA ASN A 12 -11.60 0.56 5.58
C ASN A 12 -10.46 1.58 5.68
N ASP A 13 -10.62 2.60 6.51
CA ASP A 13 -9.61 3.63 6.75
C ASP A 13 -8.99 3.44 8.13
N GLN A 14 -7.66 3.38 8.20
CA GLN A 14 -6.93 3.27 9.46
C GLN A 14 -5.80 4.30 9.50
N VAL A 15 -5.64 4.95 10.65
CA VAL A 15 -4.51 5.84 10.95
C VAL A 15 -3.78 5.26 12.14
N ALA A 16 -2.51 4.93 11.95
CA ALA A 16 -1.66 4.40 13.00
C ALA A 16 -0.42 5.28 13.18
N SER A 17 -0.05 5.50 14.44
CA SER A 17 1.25 6.03 14.85
C SER A 17 2.00 4.93 15.60
N GLY A 18 3.32 4.81 15.43
CA GLY A 18 4.08 3.83 16.23
C GLY A 18 5.26 3.12 15.55
N GLY A 19 5.68 3.51 14.36
CA GLY A 19 6.94 3.03 13.78
C GLY A 19 6.90 1.63 13.15
N VAL A 20 8.10 1.04 13.03
CA VAL A 20 8.48 -0.11 12.16
C VAL A 20 7.58 -1.34 12.30
N ASP A 21 7.07 -1.63 13.50
CA ASP A 21 6.32 -2.86 13.75
C ASP A 21 4.99 -2.91 13.00
N ARG A 22 4.28 -1.78 12.92
CA ARG A 22 3.04 -1.68 12.12
C ARG A 22 3.29 -1.69 10.63
N ALA A 23 4.46 -1.27 10.18
CA ALA A 23 4.80 -1.33 8.76
C ALA A 23 4.85 -2.77 8.25
N ARG A 24 5.27 -3.72 9.11
CA ARG A 24 5.31 -5.16 8.77
C ARG A 24 3.93 -5.72 8.44
N ASP A 25 2.92 -5.32 9.20
CA ASP A 25 1.52 -5.73 8.97
C ASP A 25 1.00 -5.26 7.61
N LEU A 26 1.62 -4.22 7.03
CA LEU A 26 1.25 -3.61 5.75
C LEU A 26 2.19 -4.00 4.61
N ASP A 27 2.98 -5.08 4.77
CA ASP A 27 4.01 -5.52 3.83
C ASP A 27 5.08 -4.43 3.53
N LEU A 28 5.40 -3.59 4.52
CA LEU A 28 6.42 -2.55 4.42
C LEU A 28 7.59 -2.79 5.40
N TRP A 29 8.78 -2.41 4.96
CA TRP A 29 9.97 -2.27 5.77
C TRP A 29 10.30 -0.78 5.91
N LEU A 30 10.31 -0.29 7.16
CA LEU A 30 10.79 1.05 7.49
C LEU A 30 12.19 0.94 8.12
N SER A 31 13.15 1.68 7.58
CA SER A 31 14.48 1.85 8.18
C SER A 31 14.87 3.32 8.19
N THR A 32 15.80 3.69 9.06
CA THR A 32 16.26 5.07 9.18
C THR A 32 17.75 5.18 8.85
N GLU A 33 18.11 6.17 8.05
CA GLU A 33 19.49 6.54 7.77
C GLU A 33 19.67 8.03 8.12
N GLY A 34 20.30 8.30 9.26
CA GLY A 34 20.31 9.64 9.84
C GLY A 34 18.89 10.12 10.15
N SER A 35 18.49 11.25 9.56
CA SER A 35 17.14 11.81 9.67
C SER A 35 16.18 11.33 8.57
N ALA A 36 16.68 10.57 7.60
CA ALA A 36 15.87 10.07 6.50
C ALA A 36 15.18 8.75 6.88
N LEU A 37 13.90 8.64 6.53
CA LEU A 37 13.11 7.41 6.62
C LEU A 37 13.10 6.73 5.26
N ILE A 38 13.70 5.55 5.19
CA ILE A 38 13.68 4.67 4.03
C ILE A 38 12.43 3.80 4.12
N VAL A 39 11.65 3.79 3.05
CA VAL A 39 10.44 2.99 2.92
C VAL A 39 10.62 2.00 1.78
N ASP A 40 10.75 0.73 2.15
CA ASP A 40 10.82 -0.38 1.21
C ASP A 40 9.54 -1.21 1.31
N ARG A 41 9.06 -1.73 0.18
CA ARG A 41 8.05 -2.78 0.15
C ARG A 41 8.73 -4.12 0.44
N LEU A 42 8.15 -4.92 1.32
CA LEU A 42 8.59 -6.31 1.54
C LEU A 42 8.22 -7.21 0.36
N PRO A 43 8.91 -8.35 0.20
CA PRO A 43 8.44 -9.42 -0.68
C PRO A 43 7.15 -10.02 -0.10
N GLY A 44 6.01 -9.45 -0.49
CA GLY A 44 4.69 -9.91 -0.08
C GLY A 44 4.18 -11.02 -1.00
N LEU A 45 3.61 -12.08 -0.43
CA LEU A 45 2.81 -13.05 -1.19
C LEU A 45 1.50 -12.44 -1.71
N ALA A 46 1.12 -11.31 -1.11
CA ALA A 46 -0.10 -10.58 -1.43
C ALA A 46 0.09 -9.51 -2.54
N ALA A 47 1.27 -8.92 -2.72
CA ALA A 47 1.44 -7.86 -3.72
C ALA A 47 1.22 -8.39 -5.16
N TYR A 48 0.33 -7.76 -5.93
CA TYR A 48 0.02 -8.16 -7.30
C TYR A 48 0.33 -7.04 -8.32
N PRO A 49 0.98 -7.34 -9.47
CA PRO A 49 1.52 -8.63 -9.87
C PRO A 49 2.71 -8.99 -8.96
N ARG A 50 2.96 -10.30 -8.80
CA ARG A 50 4.07 -10.79 -7.97
C ARG A 50 5.38 -10.17 -8.44
N GLN A 51 5.85 -9.16 -7.72
CA GLN A 51 7.21 -8.66 -7.86
C GLN A 51 8.03 -9.41 -6.82
N THR A 52 8.99 -10.21 -7.31
CA THR A 52 9.68 -11.27 -6.56
C THR A 52 10.69 -10.77 -5.52
N GLY A 53 10.75 -9.47 -5.24
CA GLY A 53 11.72 -8.91 -4.31
C GLY A 53 11.29 -7.64 -3.59
N PRO A 54 12.02 -7.31 -2.51
CA PRO A 54 11.89 -6.01 -1.87
C PRO A 54 12.18 -4.90 -2.89
N ALA A 55 11.41 -3.82 -2.81
CA ALA A 55 11.56 -2.67 -3.70
C ALA A 55 11.51 -1.38 -2.89
N ARG A 56 12.52 -0.52 -3.07
CA ARG A 56 12.50 0.80 -2.49
C ARG A 56 11.36 1.60 -3.10
N LEU A 57 10.46 2.08 -2.25
CA LEU A 57 9.37 2.95 -2.67
C LEU A 57 9.87 4.39 -2.68
N PHE A 58 10.38 4.88 -1.55
CA PHE A 58 10.90 6.23 -1.42
C PHE A 58 11.78 6.40 -0.18
N VAL A 59 12.51 7.51 -0.14
CA VAL A 59 13.25 8.00 1.03
C VAL A 59 12.62 9.33 1.41
N LEU A 60 12.14 9.45 2.65
CA LEU A 60 11.49 10.64 3.18
C LEU A 60 12.43 11.39 4.12
N LEU A 61 12.74 12.64 3.80
CA LEU A 61 13.33 13.60 4.72
C LEU A 61 12.30 14.04 5.78
N PRO A 62 12.75 14.62 6.91
CA PRO A 62 11.84 15.13 7.92
C PRO A 62 10.81 16.12 7.34
N GLY A 63 9.54 15.92 7.70
CA GLY A 63 8.42 16.70 7.20
C GLY A 63 7.90 16.28 5.82
N GLN A 64 8.50 15.27 5.17
CA GLN A 64 7.99 14.75 3.90
C GLN A 64 6.94 13.66 4.09
N ILE A 65 6.06 13.54 3.10
CA ILE A 65 5.02 12.52 3.00
C ILE A 65 5.12 11.76 1.68
N GLY A 66 5.13 10.43 1.76
CA GLY A 66 5.07 9.52 0.63
C GLY A 66 3.68 8.92 0.49
N CYS A 67 3.27 8.73 -0.76
CA CYS A 67 2.05 8.03 -1.14
C CYS A 67 2.40 6.76 -1.90
N TYR A 68 1.89 5.63 -1.44
CA TYR A 68 2.03 4.33 -2.09
C TYR A 68 0.65 3.75 -2.41
N ARG A 69 0.43 3.41 -3.68
CA ARG A 69 -0.80 2.75 -4.14
C ARG A 69 -0.47 1.38 -4.72
N ALA A 70 -1.22 0.36 -4.32
CA ALA A 70 -1.02 -1.00 -4.81
C ALA A 70 -2.30 -1.83 -4.73
N ASN A 71 -2.35 -2.91 -5.52
CA ASN A 71 -3.36 -3.94 -5.36
C ASN A 71 -2.72 -5.16 -4.68
N PHE A 72 -3.41 -5.69 -3.68
CA PHE A 72 -3.02 -6.90 -2.99
C PHE A 72 -4.03 -8.01 -3.30
N ARG A 73 -3.55 -9.25 -3.35
CA ARG A 73 -4.32 -10.47 -3.54
C ARG A 73 -4.10 -11.37 -2.34
N PHE A 74 -5.14 -11.52 -1.54
CA PHE A 74 -5.12 -12.36 -0.36
C PHE A 74 -5.89 -13.66 -0.60
N THR A 75 -5.61 -14.67 0.22
CA THR A 75 -6.35 -15.93 0.24
C THR A 75 -7.40 -15.87 1.34
N PHE A 76 -8.67 -16.12 1.00
CA PHE A 76 -9.74 -16.28 2.00
C PHE A 76 -9.49 -17.47 2.93
N THR A 77 -8.91 -18.55 2.39
CA THR A 77 -8.57 -19.75 3.16
C THR A 77 -7.14 -20.18 2.87
N THR A 78 -6.47 -20.70 3.89
CA THR A 78 -5.17 -21.36 3.74
C THR A 78 -5.32 -22.84 3.34
N CYS A 79 -6.55 -23.37 3.19
CA CYS A 79 -6.75 -24.76 2.76
C CYS A 79 -6.46 -24.89 1.26
N ALA A 80 -5.53 -25.77 0.92
CA ALA A 80 -5.28 -26.17 -0.47
C ALA A 80 -6.51 -26.79 -1.15
N CYS A 81 -7.47 -27.31 -0.36
CA CYS A 81 -8.70 -27.94 -0.82
C CYS A 81 -9.77 -26.98 -1.36
N ASN A 82 -9.71 -25.69 -0.99
CA ASN A 82 -10.67 -24.68 -1.42
C ASN A 82 -9.97 -23.32 -1.56
N PRO A 83 -9.13 -23.16 -2.59
CA PRO A 83 -8.44 -21.91 -2.83
C PRO A 83 -9.46 -20.87 -3.28
N SER A 84 -9.72 -19.90 -2.43
CA SER A 84 -10.48 -18.69 -2.76
C SER A 84 -9.61 -17.48 -2.44
N TRP A 85 -9.75 -16.45 -3.27
CA TRP A 85 -8.95 -15.23 -3.19
C TRP A 85 -9.86 -14.01 -3.19
N TYR A 86 -9.36 -12.93 -2.60
CA TYR A 86 -9.92 -11.60 -2.76
C TYR A 86 -8.81 -10.61 -3.08
N TYR A 87 -9.21 -9.50 -3.69
CA TYR A 87 -8.32 -8.40 -4.01
C TYR A 87 -8.67 -7.19 -3.17
N GLU A 88 -7.66 -6.44 -2.77
CA GLU A 88 -7.82 -5.17 -2.08
C GLU A 88 -7.03 -4.09 -2.79
N ASP A 89 -7.57 -2.87 -2.82
CA ASP A 89 -6.90 -1.69 -3.34
C ASP A 89 -6.46 -0.84 -2.16
N TRP A 90 -5.15 -0.60 -2.08
CA TRP A 90 -4.55 0.06 -0.94
C TRP A 90 -4.03 1.44 -1.32
N LEU A 91 -4.28 2.40 -0.44
CA LEU A 91 -3.68 3.72 -0.43
C LEU A 91 -2.98 3.91 0.91
N LEU A 92 -1.65 3.97 0.89
CA LEU A 92 -0.82 4.14 2.06
C LEU A 92 -0.15 5.51 2.00
N LEU A 93 -0.36 6.31 3.05
CA LEU A 93 0.30 7.59 3.22
C LEU A 93 1.23 7.53 4.44
N ILE A 94 2.51 7.85 4.22
CA ILE A 94 3.57 7.66 5.21
C ILE A 94 4.28 8.99 5.37
N ALA A 95 4.33 9.51 6.59
CA ALA A 95 5.04 10.75 6.89
C ALA A 95 6.27 10.49 7.76
N ASN A 96 7.35 11.22 7.50
CA ASN A 96 8.51 11.26 8.40
C ASN A 96 8.39 12.48 9.34
N GLY A 97 7.94 12.27 10.57
CA GLY A 97 7.75 13.31 11.59
C GLY A 97 6.29 13.47 12.03
N GLN A 98 6.02 14.49 12.84
CA GLN A 98 4.65 14.77 13.26
C GLN A 98 3.83 15.34 12.10
N MET A 99 2.68 14.71 11.85
CA MET A 99 1.73 15.14 10.84
C MET A 99 0.34 15.19 11.47
N ARG A 100 -0.37 16.29 11.26
CA ARG A 100 -1.79 16.37 11.63
C ARG A 100 -2.59 15.45 10.70
N THR A 101 -3.68 14.87 11.19
CA THR A 101 -4.49 13.91 10.43
C THR A 101 -5.04 14.49 9.12
N ASP A 102 -5.45 15.76 9.13
CA ASP A 102 -5.86 16.53 7.95
C ASP A 102 -4.73 16.72 6.93
N GLY A 103 -3.48 16.70 7.38
CA GLY A 103 -2.27 16.79 6.55
C GLY A 103 -2.10 15.61 5.59
N PHE A 104 -2.60 14.42 5.93
CA PHE A 104 -2.60 13.27 5.02
C PHE A 104 -3.60 13.44 3.86
N ILE A 105 -4.68 14.19 4.06
CA ILE A 105 -5.75 14.35 3.07
C ILE A 105 -5.49 15.58 2.18
N SER A 106 -5.05 16.68 2.80
CA SER A 106 -5.00 18.00 2.16
C SER A 106 -3.67 18.29 1.46
N ARG A 107 -2.57 17.63 1.85
CA ARG A 107 -1.24 17.91 1.31
C ARG A 107 -0.95 17.03 0.10
N LYS A 108 -0.32 17.64 -0.92
CA LYS A 108 0.28 16.89 -2.03
C LYS A 108 1.47 16.06 -1.52
N PRO A 109 1.55 14.75 -1.81
CA PRO A 109 2.70 13.93 -1.49
C PRO A 109 3.99 14.44 -2.13
N ASP A 110 5.08 14.41 -1.37
CA ASP A 110 6.43 14.70 -1.87
C ASP A 110 6.92 13.55 -2.77
N HIS A 111 6.49 12.33 -2.49
CA HIS A 111 6.76 11.13 -3.28
C HIS A 111 5.45 10.39 -3.56
N ASP A 112 5.30 9.87 -4.79
CA ASP A 112 4.12 9.11 -5.20
C ASP A 112 4.56 7.90 -6.05
N VAL A 113 4.26 6.71 -5.55
CA VAL A 113 4.48 5.43 -6.24
C VAL A 113 3.15 4.73 -6.43
N ASP A 114 2.81 4.46 -7.68
CA ASP A 114 1.61 3.70 -8.06
C ASP A 114 2.01 2.37 -8.71
N HIS A 115 1.82 1.29 -7.95
CA HIS A 115 1.99 -0.09 -8.39
C HIS A 115 0.65 -0.81 -8.61
N ARG A 116 -0.47 -0.08 -8.67
CA ARG A 116 -1.74 -0.69 -9.05
C ARG A 116 -1.67 -1.20 -10.48
N VAL A 117 -2.27 -2.34 -10.71
CA VAL A 117 -2.43 -2.92 -12.05
C VAL A 117 -3.89 -3.11 -12.37
N HIS A 118 -4.21 -3.04 -13.66
CA HIS A 118 -5.55 -3.36 -14.11
C HIS A 118 -5.69 -4.88 -14.08
N LEU A 119 -6.29 -5.37 -13.00
CA LEU A 119 -6.82 -6.72 -12.96
C LEU A 119 -7.81 -6.80 -14.14
N TYR A 120 -7.59 -7.75 -15.06
CA TYR A 120 -8.43 -8.00 -16.24
C TYR A 120 -8.26 -7.06 -17.45
N GLY A 121 -7.14 -6.34 -17.59
CA GLY A 121 -6.79 -5.70 -18.87
C GLY A 121 -7.64 -4.48 -19.27
N GLY A 122 -8.39 -3.91 -18.33
CA GLY A 122 -9.09 -2.63 -18.53
C GLY A 122 -8.11 -1.49 -18.84
N SER A 123 -8.54 -0.55 -19.69
CA SER A 123 -7.73 0.57 -20.18
C SER A 123 -7.14 1.40 -19.04
N ARG A 124 -5.84 1.71 -19.13
CA ARG A 124 -5.15 2.65 -18.24
C ARG A 124 -5.95 3.96 -18.14
N ARG A 125 -6.41 4.34 -16.94
CA ARG A 125 -6.98 5.68 -16.73
C ARG A 125 -5.91 6.75 -17.05
N PRO A 126 -6.26 7.81 -17.82
CA PRO A 126 -5.33 8.90 -18.07
C PRO A 126 -4.90 9.54 -16.75
N ARG A 127 -3.61 9.89 -16.62
CA ARG A 127 -3.16 10.78 -15.53
C ARG A 127 -3.92 12.09 -15.68
N GLN A 128 -4.78 12.42 -14.71
CA GLN A 128 -5.21 13.81 -14.56
C GLN A 128 -3.99 14.63 -14.14
N GLN A 129 -3.65 15.62 -14.96
CA GLN A 129 -2.60 16.61 -14.70
C GLN A 129 -3.09 17.62 -13.65
#